data_AF-A0A955MMS8-F1
#
_entry.id   AF-A0A955MMS8-F1
#
_cell.length_a   1.000
_cell.length_b   1.000
_cell.length_c   1.000
_cell.angle_alpha   90.00
_cell.angle_beta   90.00
_cell.angle_gamma   90.00
#
_symmetry.space_group_name_H-M   'P 1'
#
loop_
_entity.id
_entity.type
_entity.pdbx_description
1 polymer ?
#
loop_
_entity_poly.entity_id
_entity_poly.type
_entity_poly.pdbx_seq_one_letter_code
_entity_poly.pdbx_strand_id
1 'polypeptide(L)'
;MPDSFCIDSGALIADVTEDFEGNPRPILSTDGSRGDGSGYDIGAFEFTGVVDPNLPPDQPSGIAPEEGATGELPIPTLTSSPFSDPDGDAHAASEWRIDDDSDFSSPEYDSGPDSRNLLSIRVPRQRLQLATLYHGQVRHQDQAGGWSEWSESKSFTTLMVEGIVVPEDYPTIQAAIDAATDGNTVTVMPGDYEEVILFHGKNIRLTSVDPKTPAMRDQTALKGIVIFSGTETEKCVLEGFTITESEGVYSPSRNRACKPTIQYNAIVHNDSVGIADCHGLIRRNRIIHNSPGLHRCNGVIEENEILSNVNAFGGAFQECGGTIRRNYIADNVGAGVFGPVTNPLFVGRGGGFFFCNGLIESNIVVRNRASEDGAAFHRCGGTIRNNTIVNNPTQRGQSVFYSCKGSIWNNIIYQGEGVEIEDPLVDSESSNPSGCLIQGLQTGGSSGNFDLPPLFVDELADDYRLQPHSPCIDRGGDSGATEDYDGNPRGVDGTSRPGTTSQFDIGAFEYQGPYVQAGDLSGNGIPDPMDLFIFQKDWMETTNASVSTHMNWDEKIDALDLVILMRDWLKTIPGRPYEK
;
A
#
# COMPACT_ATOMS: atom_id res chain seq x y z
N MET A 1 23.57 41.78 30.00
CA MET A 1 22.49 41.67 29.00
C MET A 1 22.41 42.99 28.25
N PRO A 2 22.31 42.98 26.92
CA PRO A 2 22.33 44.20 26.09
C PRO A 2 21.19 45.18 26.39
N ASP A 3 20.08 44.72 26.97
CA ASP A 3 18.89 45.56 27.24
C ASP A 3 18.81 46.13 28.66
N SER A 4 19.92 46.15 29.40
CA SER A 4 19.94 46.68 30.76
C SER A 4 19.73 48.20 30.78
N PHE A 5 18.78 48.69 31.58
CA PHE A 5 18.60 50.12 31.85
C PHE A 5 19.77 50.77 32.60
N CYS A 6 20.76 49.98 33.01
CA CYS A 6 21.97 50.49 33.65
C CYS A 6 23.05 50.89 32.64
N ILE A 7 22.91 50.50 31.37
CA ILE A 7 23.87 50.86 30.30
C ILE A 7 23.70 52.35 29.96
N ASP A 8 24.84 53.06 29.85
CA ASP A 8 24.94 54.48 29.47
C ASP A 8 24.08 55.45 30.31
N SER A 9 23.74 55.04 31.54
CA SER A 9 22.80 55.73 32.44
C SER A 9 23.45 56.31 33.70
N GLY A 10 24.77 56.17 33.85
CA GLY A 10 25.56 56.81 34.89
C GLY A 10 25.77 58.31 34.62
N ALA A 11 26.14 59.06 35.65
CA ALA A 11 26.57 60.45 35.50
C ALA A 11 28.09 60.51 35.36
N LEU A 12 28.62 61.55 34.70
CA LEU A 12 30.05 61.81 34.62
C LEU A 12 30.67 61.95 36.03
N ILE A 13 31.62 61.06 36.38
CA ILE A 13 32.41 61.15 37.61
C ILE A 13 33.88 61.33 37.23
N ALA A 14 34.42 62.53 37.47
CA ALA A 14 35.73 62.96 36.95
C ALA A 14 36.94 62.16 37.46
N ASP A 15 36.78 61.33 38.50
CA ASP A 15 37.89 60.67 39.21
C ASP A 15 37.86 59.13 39.13
N VAL A 16 37.01 58.54 38.28
CA VAL A 16 36.94 57.08 38.08
C VAL A 16 37.32 56.75 36.63
N THR A 17 38.55 56.28 36.41
CA THR A 17 39.06 56.03 35.05
C THR A 17 39.01 54.56 34.63
N GLU A 18 38.70 53.64 35.55
CA GLU A 18 38.58 52.20 35.28
C GLU A 18 37.40 51.59 36.07
N ASP A 19 36.84 50.48 35.57
CA ASP A 19 35.85 49.67 36.25
C ASP A 19 36.51 48.64 37.21
N PHE A 20 35.70 47.78 37.83
CA PHE A 20 36.20 46.76 38.77
C PHE A 20 37.14 45.72 38.13
N GLU A 21 37.05 45.53 36.81
CA GLU A 21 37.90 44.60 36.05
C GLU A 21 39.12 45.29 35.42
N GLY A 22 39.28 46.60 35.63
CA GLY A 22 40.36 47.40 35.06
C GLY A 22 40.10 47.87 33.63
N ASN A 23 38.84 47.77 33.14
CA ASN A 23 38.47 48.31 31.84
C ASN A 23 38.34 49.85 31.93
N PRO A 24 38.82 50.63 30.94
CA PRO A 24 38.75 52.09 30.99
C PRO A 24 37.32 52.63 31.11
N ARG A 25 37.10 53.75 31.81
CA ARG A 25 35.82 54.46 31.89
C ARG A 25 35.90 55.87 31.29
N PRO A 26 34.92 56.31 30.48
CA PRO A 26 33.77 55.57 29.95
C PRO A 26 34.14 54.68 28.74
N ILE A 27 33.46 53.54 28.55
CA ILE A 27 33.46 52.82 27.26
C ILE A 27 32.19 53.21 26.52
N LEU A 28 32.35 53.88 25.36
CA LEU A 28 31.22 54.18 24.49
C LEU A 28 30.68 52.86 23.92
N SER A 29 29.59 52.36 24.48
CA SER A 29 28.82 51.26 23.89
C SER A 29 28.17 51.76 22.60
N THR A 30 28.11 50.93 21.55
CA THR A 30 27.59 51.34 20.22
C THR A 30 26.07 51.41 20.16
N ASP A 31 25.37 51.23 21.26
CA ASP A 31 23.93 51.42 21.32
C ASP A 31 23.62 52.92 21.47
N GLY A 32 22.60 53.41 20.76
CA GLY A 32 22.27 54.82 20.73
C GLY A 32 21.80 55.33 22.09
N SER A 33 22.73 55.92 22.85
CA SER A 33 22.53 56.76 24.05
C SER A 33 21.21 56.54 24.80
N ARG A 34 21.16 55.54 25.69
CA ARG A 34 20.03 55.33 26.61
C ARG A 34 20.05 56.24 27.86
N GLY A 35 20.98 57.20 27.96
CA GLY A 35 21.06 58.14 29.09
C GLY A 35 21.62 59.53 28.76
N ASP A 36 22.39 60.13 29.71
CA ASP A 36 22.81 61.54 29.69
C ASP A 36 23.94 61.87 28.69
N GLY A 37 24.39 60.87 27.93
CA GLY A 37 25.45 60.99 26.94
C GLY A 37 26.86 60.96 27.53
N SER A 38 27.02 60.57 28.80
CA SER A 38 28.32 60.49 29.46
C SER A 38 29.12 59.23 29.12
N GLY A 39 28.46 58.17 28.62
CA GLY A 39 29.09 56.88 28.30
C GLY A 39 29.39 56.00 29.52
N TYR A 40 28.84 56.32 30.70
CA TYR A 40 29.09 55.56 31.94
C TYR A 40 27.94 54.60 32.24
N ASP A 41 28.27 53.38 32.64
CA ASP A 41 27.29 52.41 33.15
C ASP A 41 27.06 52.56 34.66
N ILE A 42 25.79 52.39 35.09
CA ILE A 42 25.43 52.33 36.51
C ILE A 42 25.93 50.99 37.09
N GLY A 43 26.96 51.04 37.93
CA GLY A 43 27.48 49.88 38.65
C GLY A 43 29.01 49.81 38.61
N ALA A 44 29.56 48.72 39.13
CA ALA A 44 31.02 48.54 39.24
C ALA A 44 31.69 48.07 37.94
N PHE A 45 30.93 47.66 36.92
CA PHE A 45 31.42 47.12 35.64
C PHE A 45 30.97 48.00 34.46
N GLU A 46 31.76 48.06 33.39
CA GLU A 46 31.37 48.63 32.10
C GLU A 46 30.98 47.52 31.11
N PHE A 47 29.92 47.73 30.34
CA PHE A 47 29.48 46.83 29.29
C PHE A 47 30.36 47.01 28.05
N THR A 48 31.27 46.07 27.82
CA THR A 48 32.26 46.14 26.73
C THR A 48 31.68 45.89 25.33
N GLY A 49 30.38 45.62 25.20
CA GLY A 49 29.71 45.45 23.91
C GLY A 49 30.21 44.27 23.06
N VAL A 50 31.06 43.40 23.59
CA VAL A 50 31.52 42.20 22.88
C VAL A 50 30.40 41.16 22.95
N VAL A 51 29.50 41.22 21.97
CA VAL A 51 28.79 40.03 21.54
C VAL A 51 29.89 39.11 21.01
N ASP A 52 30.06 37.93 21.59
CA ASP A 52 30.97 36.94 20.99
C ASP A 52 30.55 36.77 19.53
N PRO A 53 31.48 36.87 18.57
CA PRO A 53 31.13 36.76 17.17
C PRO A 53 30.55 35.37 16.93
N ASN A 54 29.40 35.30 16.25
CA ASN A 54 28.75 34.05 15.87
C ASN A 54 29.77 33.06 15.31
N LEU A 55 29.85 31.87 15.91
CA LEU A 55 30.65 30.79 15.36
C LEU A 55 29.80 30.07 14.32
N PRO A 56 30.32 29.81 13.11
CA PRO A 56 29.57 29.04 12.13
C PRO A 56 29.35 27.61 12.63
N PRO A 57 28.30 26.94 12.14
CA PRO A 57 27.99 25.58 12.55
C PRO A 57 29.10 24.60 12.14
N ASP A 58 29.16 23.46 12.83
CA ASP A 58 30.11 22.39 12.54
C ASP A 58 29.92 21.87 11.11
N GLN A 59 31.02 21.52 10.45
CA GLN A 59 30.99 20.93 9.11
C GLN A 59 30.18 19.62 9.13
N PRO A 60 29.10 19.50 8.33
CA PRO A 60 28.32 18.28 8.28
C PRO A 60 29.12 17.14 7.66
N SER A 61 28.83 15.91 8.10
CA SER A 61 29.42 14.70 7.55
C SER A 61 28.34 13.87 6.84
N GLY A 62 28.74 13.19 5.77
CA GLY A 62 27.95 12.11 5.19
C GLY A 62 26.75 12.56 4.36
N ILE A 63 26.95 12.62 3.05
CA ILE A 63 25.86 12.55 2.10
C ILE A 63 25.56 11.08 1.81
N ALA A 64 24.29 10.70 1.79
CA ALA A 64 23.84 9.52 1.05
C ALA A 64 23.54 9.97 -0.41
N PRO A 65 23.82 9.19 -1.47
CA PRO A 65 24.29 7.80 -1.46
C PRO A 65 25.69 7.60 -0.85
N GLU A 66 26.01 6.35 -0.46
CA GLU A 66 27.34 6.01 0.09
C GLU A 66 28.46 6.28 -0.93
N GLU A 67 29.69 6.46 -0.44
CA GLU A 67 30.84 6.73 -1.31
C GLU A 67 31.04 5.59 -2.32
N GLY A 68 31.02 5.94 -3.61
CA GLY A 68 31.17 5.01 -4.71
C GLY A 68 29.93 4.13 -4.96
N ALA A 69 28.75 4.50 -4.45
CA ALA A 69 27.52 3.78 -4.74
C ALA A 69 27.25 3.72 -6.26
N THR A 70 26.70 2.62 -6.75
CA THR A 70 26.45 2.41 -8.19
C THR A 70 25.05 1.88 -8.42
N GLY A 71 24.45 2.25 -9.56
CA GLY A 71 23.08 1.85 -9.87
C GLY A 71 22.03 2.73 -9.20
N GLU A 72 22.43 3.93 -8.77
CA GLU A 72 21.56 4.88 -8.11
C GLU A 72 20.52 5.43 -9.09
N LEU A 73 19.32 5.69 -8.59
CA LEU A 73 18.27 6.32 -9.39
C LEU A 73 18.68 7.77 -9.75
N PRO A 74 18.26 8.31 -10.90
CA PRO A 74 18.57 9.70 -11.32
C PRO A 74 17.83 10.78 -10.52
N ILE A 75 17.28 10.40 -9.36
CA ILE A 75 16.53 11.24 -8.41
C ILE A 75 16.88 10.83 -6.97
N PRO A 76 18.17 10.75 -6.62
CA PRO A 76 18.58 10.21 -5.33
C PRO A 76 18.06 11.07 -4.19
N THR A 77 17.93 10.47 -3.01
CA THR A 77 17.70 11.21 -1.77
C THR A 77 19.05 11.49 -1.13
N LEU A 78 19.39 12.77 -1.01
CA LEU A 78 20.53 13.21 -0.22
C LEU A 78 20.12 13.30 1.25
N THR A 79 21.01 12.89 2.15
CA THR A 79 20.81 12.96 3.60
C THR A 79 22.12 13.37 4.24
N SER A 80 22.10 14.28 5.21
CA SER A 80 23.28 14.77 5.94
C SER A 80 23.33 14.24 7.38
N SER A 81 24.46 14.39 8.06
CA SER A 81 24.53 14.20 9.52
C SER A 81 23.62 15.20 10.26
N PRO A 82 23.25 14.93 11.52
CA PRO A 82 22.61 15.92 12.37
C PRO A 82 23.39 17.24 12.43
N PHE A 83 22.65 18.35 12.52
CA PHE A 83 23.21 19.68 12.72
C PHE A 83 23.87 19.80 14.10
N SER A 84 24.99 20.50 14.15
CA SER A 84 25.75 20.78 15.36
C SER A 84 26.36 22.17 15.24
N ASP A 85 26.35 22.92 16.34
CA ASP A 85 26.72 24.32 16.37
C ASP A 85 27.45 24.66 17.68
N PRO A 86 28.62 25.34 17.63
CA PRO A 86 29.46 25.58 18.82
C PRO A 86 28.84 26.49 19.89
N ASP A 87 28.04 27.48 19.48
CA ASP A 87 27.35 28.46 20.31
C ASP A 87 25.90 28.06 20.63
N GLY A 88 25.41 27.00 19.99
CA GLY A 88 24.13 26.37 20.27
C GLY A 88 22.95 26.99 19.52
N ASP A 89 23.24 27.67 18.40
CA ASP A 89 22.23 28.19 17.50
C ASP A 89 21.41 27.07 16.86
N ALA A 90 20.20 27.41 16.40
CA ALA A 90 19.33 26.44 15.74
C ALA A 90 19.64 26.30 14.25
N HIS A 91 19.39 25.11 13.69
CA HIS A 91 19.51 24.85 12.25
C HIS A 91 18.47 25.66 11.47
N ALA A 92 18.93 26.65 10.69
CA ALA A 92 18.05 27.53 9.92
C ALA A 92 17.81 27.08 8.48
N ALA A 93 18.87 26.60 7.81
CA ALA A 93 18.79 26.15 6.43
C ALA A 93 19.92 25.17 6.09
N SER A 94 19.73 24.40 5.01
CA SER A 94 20.79 23.61 4.37
C SER A 94 20.90 23.96 2.91
N GLU A 95 22.09 23.81 2.34
CA GLU A 95 22.31 23.92 0.90
C GLU A 95 22.94 22.64 0.38
N TRP A 96 22.37 22.12 -0.70
CA TRP A 96 22.67 20.82 -1.27
C TRP A 96 23.10 21.02 -2.73
N ARG A 97 24.21 20.42 -3.12
CA ARG A 97 24.67 20.47 -4.51
C ARG A 97 25.14 19.12 -5.03
N ILE A 98 24.93 18.89 -6.32
CA ILE A 98 25.42 17.74 -7.07
C ILE A 98 26.06 18.27 -8.35
N ASP A 99 27.26 17.76 -8.66
CA ASP A 99 27.99 18.07 -9.88
C ASP A 99 28.50 16.76 -10.54
N ASP A 100 28.63 16.71 -11.86
CA ASP A 100 29.24 15.59 -12.61
C ASP A 100 30.77 15.63 -12.58
N ASP A 101 31.33 16.70 -12.03
CA ASP A 101 32.73 16.84 -11.66
C ASP A 101 32.94 17.06 -10.16
N SER A 102 34.21 17.05 -9.74
CA SER A 102 34.58 17.20 -8.33
C SER A 102 34.77 18.66 -7.88
N ASP A 103 34.72 19.62 -8.81
CA ASP A 103 35.03 21.03 -8.52
C ASP A 103 33.79 21.89 -8.25
N PHE A 104 32.59 21.39 -8.58
CA PHE A 104 31.31 22.02 -8.31
C PHE A 104 31.18 23.42 -8.96
N SER A 105 31.88 23.65 -10.08
CA SER A 105 31.88 24.94 -10.77
C SER A 105 30.61 25.20 -11.57
N SER A 106 29.88 24.15 -11.98
CA SER A 106 28.61 24.26 -12.69
C SER A 106 27.62 23.15 -12.30
N PRO A 107 27.15 23.13 -11.03
CA PRO A 107 26.38 22.00 -10.50
C PRO A 107 25.11 21.67 -11.30
N GLU A 108 24.91 20.40 -11.66
CA GLU A 108 23.64 19.90 -12.21
C GLU A 108 22.48 20.10 -11.24
N TYR A 109 22.76 20.17 -9.94
CA TYR A 109 21.76 20.52 -8.96
C TYR A 109 22.38 21.38 -7.87
N ASP A 110 21.69 22.47 -7.53
CA ASP A 110 21.97 23.31 -6.38
C ASP A 110 20.62 23.75 -5.81
N SER A 111 20.36 23.44 -4.54
CA SER A 111 19.11 23.82 -3.88
C SER A 111 19.06 25.32 -3.55
N GLY A 112 20.22 25.98 -3.48
CA GLY A 112 20.37 27.20 -2.68
C GLY A 112 20.01 26.96 -1.20
N PRO A 113 19.90 28.04 -0.40
CA PRO A 113 19.46 27.92 0.98
C PRO A 113 18.03 27.35 1.10
N ASP A 114 17.91 26.15 1.66
CA ASP A 114 16.65 25.43 1.89
C ASP A 114 16.34 25.35 3.39
N SER A 115 15.34 26.10 3.84
CA SER A 115 14.88 26.13 5.23
C SER A 115 13.84 25.06 5.58
N ARG A 116 13.51 24.16 4.64
CA ARG A 116 12.53 23.08 4.81
C ARG A 116 13.23 21.73 4.87
N ASN A 117 14.11 21.47 3.91
CA ASN A 117 14.83 20.19 3.78
C ASN A 117 16.17 20.26 4.52
N LEU A 118 16.10 20.32 5.85
CA LEU A 118 17.27 20.55 6.70
C LEU A 118 18.24 19.35 6.76
N LEU A 119 17.74 18.12 6.84
CA LEU A 119 18.61 16.94 6.97
C LEU A 119 18.52 15.97 5.80
N SER A 120 17.55 16.17 4.91
CA SER A 120 17.43 15.34 3.72
C SER A 120 16.64 16.05 2.63
N ILE A 121 17.10 15.91 1.39
CA ILE A 121 16.42 16.42 0.21
C ILE A 121 16.36 15.34 -0.88
N ARG A 122 15.25 15.28 -1.59
CA ARG A 122 15.15 14.46 -2.81
C ARG A 122 15.48 15.31 -4.01
N VAL A 123 16.43 14.86 -4.82
CA VAL A 123 16.82 15.57 -6.05
C VAL A 123 15.61 15.63 -7.00
N PRO A 124 15.30 16.81 -7.57
CA PRO A 124 14.21 16.94 -8.53
C PRO A 124 14.41 16.06 -9.76
N ARG A 125 13.29 15.69 -10.40
CA ARG A 125 13.28 14.92 -11.65
C ARG A 125 14.07 15.68 -12.74
N GLN A 126 14.63 14.93 -13.69
CA GLN A 126 15.30 15.47 -14.88
C GLN A 126 16.53 16.36 -14.60
N ARG A 127 17.14 16.26 -13.40
CA ARG A 127 18.40 16.94 -13.08
C ARG A 127 19.63 16.11 -13.41
N LEU A 128 19.56 14.80 -13.15
CA LEU A 128 20.68 13.89 -13.33
C LEU A 128 20.48 12.99 -14.56
N GLN A 129 21.57 12.71 -15.26
CA GLN A 129 21.63 11.81 -16.41
C GLN A 129 21.89 10.37 -15.95
N LEU A 130 21.60 9.40 -16.83
CA LEU A 130 21.87 7.98 -16.59
C LEU A 130 23.35 7.65 -16.85
N ALA A 131 23.84 6.57 -16.22
CA ALA A 131 25.21 6.07 -16.37
C ALA A 131 26.31 7.13 -16.13
N THR A 132 26.03 8.13 -15.28
CA THR A 132 26.93 9.26 -15.00
C THR A 132 27.43 9.19 -13.56
N LEU A 133 28.73 9.43 -13.38
CA LEU A 133 29.34 9.61 -12.07
C LEU A 133 29.05 11.03 -11.60
N TYR A 134 28.49 11.16 -10.41
CA TYR A 134 28.17 12.43 -9.76
C TYR A 134 28.88 12.53 -8.42
N HIS A 135 29.12 13.77 -7.98
CA HIS A 135 29.63 14.14 -6.68
C HIS A 135 28.60 15.00 -5.95
N GLY A 136 28.29 14.69 -4.69
CA GLY A 136 27.36 15.45 -3.86
C GLY A 136 28.04 16.13 -2.67
N GLN A 137 27.59 17.34 -2.31
CA GLN A 137 28.01 18.10 -1.11
C GLN A 137 26.84 18.83 -0.43
N VAL A 138 26.97 19.09 0.88
CA VAL A 138 25.97 19.76 1.72
C VAL A 138 26.67 20.67 2.72
N ARG A 139 26.05 21.81 3.04
CA ARG A 139 26.44 22.67 4.17
C ARG A 139 25.21 23.14 4.94
N HIS A 140 25.41 23.48 6.21
CA HIS A 140 24.34 23.94 7.09
C HIS A 140 24.48 25.42 7.41
N GLN A 141 23.35 26.08 7.66
CA GLN A 141 23.26 27.46 8.12
C GLN A 141 22.64 27.51 9.52
N ASP A 142 23.27 28.25 10.43
CA ASP A 142 22.74 28.56 11.74
C ASP A 142 21.67 29.67 11.69
N GLN A 143 21.03 29.96 12.83
CA GLN A 143 20.00 30.98 12.95
C GLN A 143 20.54 32.41 12.91
N ALA A 144 21.80 32.63 13.28
CA ALA A 144 22.48 33.91 13.15
C ALA A 144 22.94 34.21 11.70
N GLY A 145 22.82 33.25 10.79
CA GLY A 145 23.13 33.34 9.37
C GLY A 145 24.53 32.87 8.97
N GLY A 146 25.32 32.31 9.89
CA GLY A 146 26.61 31.69 9.63
C GLY A 146 26.45 30.36 8.89
N TRP A 147 27.36 30.10 7.95
CA TRP A 147 27.39 28.87 7.16
C TRP A 147 28.58 28.01 7.59
N SER A 148 28.35 26.71 7.72
CA SER A 148 29.44 25.73 7.85
C SER A 148 30.28 25.69 6.58
N GLU A 149 31.47 25.10 6.70
CA GLU A 149 32.17 24.57 5.53
C GLU A 149 31.31 23.51 4.82
N TRP A 150 31.53 23.31 3.52
CA TRP A 150 30.94 22.22 2.77
C TRP A 150 31.42 20.86 3.31
N SER A 151 30.54 19.87 3.37
CA SER A 151 30.93 18.49 3.68
C SER A 151 32.01 17.98 2.72
N GLU A 152 32.73 16.93 3.12
CA GLU A 152 33.48 16.10 2.17
C GLU A 152 32.57 15.69 1.00
N SER A 153 33.09 15.75 -0.23
CA SER A 153 32.32 15.30 -1.39
C SER A 153 32.21 13.79 -1.37
N LYS A 154 31.05 13.29 -1.80
CA LYS A 154 30.85 11.86 -2.02
C LYS A 154 30.42 11.56 -3.42
N SER A 155 31.00 10.51 -4.00
CA SER A 155 30.69 10.08 -5.36
C SER A 155 29.63 9.00 -5.41
N PHE A 156 28.79 9.02 -6.44
CA PHE A 156 27.84 7.94 -6.76
C PHE A 156 27.58 7.88 -8.27
N THR A 157 27.19 6.73 -8.79
CA THR A 157 26.94 6.51 -10.22
C THR A 157 25.48 6.16 -10.45
N THR A 158 24.80 6.92 -11.32
CA THR A 158 23.42 6.62 -11.71
C THR A 158 23.33 5.34 -12.54
N LEU A 159 22.18 4.68 -12.52
CA LEU A 159 22.00 3.41 -13.22
C LEU A 159 22.25 3.54 -14.73
N MET A 160 22.77 2.47 -15.31
CA MET A 160 22.87 2.29 -16.75
C MET A 160 21.61 1.58 -17.26
N VAL A 161 21.03 2.13 -18.33
CA VAL A 161 19.85 1.55 -19.00
C VAL A 161 20.21 1.26 -20.45
N GLU A 162 19.81 0.09 -20.95
CA GLU A 162 19.90 -0.25 -22.37
C GLU A 162 18.58 0.02 -23.11
N GLY A 163 18.68 0.44 -24.37
CA GLY A 163 17.52 0.66 -25.24
C GLY A 163 17.30 2.13 -25.57
N ILE A 164 16.06 2.48 -25.90
CA ILE A 164 15.65 3.85 -26.21
C ILE A 164 15.27 4.54 -24.90
N VAL A 165 15.85 5.71 -24.62
CA VAL A 165 15.62 6.48 -23.40
C VAL A 165 14.85 7.76 -23.70
N VAL A 166 13.79 8.02 -22.94
CA VAL A 166 12.98 9.25 -23.06
C VAL A 166 13.16 10.09 -21.79
N PRO A 167 13.49 11.39 -21.88
CA PRO A 167 13.54 12.22 -23.10
C PRO A 167 14.90 12.29 -23.83
N GLU A 168 15.91 11.52 -23.42
CA GLU A 168 17.30 11.64 -23.89
C GLU A 168 17.47 11.40 -25.40
N ASP A 169 16.98 10.27 -25.91
CA ASP A 169 17.05 9.91 -27.34
C ASP A 169 15.93 10.57 -28.15
N TYR A 170 14.74 10.70 -27.55
CA TYR A 170 13.57 11.29 -28.16
C TYR A 170 12.84 12.20 -27.18
N PRO A 171 12.39 13.39 -27.62
CA PRO A 171 11.78 14.36 -26.72
C PRO A 171 10.40 13.94 -26.17
N THR A 172 9.74 12.96 -26.78
CA THR A 172 8.43 12.45 -26.34
C THR A 172 8.40 10.92 -26.39
N ILE A 173 7.52 10.31 -25.59
CA ILE A 173 7.34 8.86 -25.54
C ILE A 173 6.78 8.37 -26.87
N GLN A 174 5.83 9.08 -27.47
CA GLN A 174 5.26 8.64 -28.75
C GLN A 174 6.32 8.60 -29.87
N ALA A 175 7.22 9.59 -29.93
CA ALA A 175 8.29 9.60 -30.92
C ALA A 175 9.24 8.39 -30.75
N ALA A 176 9.53 8.00 -29.51
CA ALA A 176 10.31 6.79 -29.22
C ALA A 176 9.58 5.51 -29.66
N ILE A 177 8.27 5.41 -29.40
CA ILE A 177 7.44 4.25 -29.82
C ILE A 177 7.37 4.15 -31.35
N ASP A 178 7.24 5.28 -32.05
CA ASP A 178 7.18 5.34 -33.50
C ASP A 178 8.47 4.79 -34.13
N ALA A 179 9.62 5.17 -33.57
CA ALA A 179 10.95 4.71 -33.97
C ALA A 179 11.25 3.26 -33.57
N ALA A 180 10.70 2.80 -32.45
CA ALA A 180 10.92 1.45 -31.93
C ALA A 180 10.38 0.35 -32.86
N THR A 181 11.02 -0.81 -32.83
CA THR A 181 10.60 -2.04 -33.50
C THR A 181 10.31 -3.14 -32.47
N ASP A 182 9.58 -4.18 -32.87
CA ASP A 182 9.24 -5.31 -31.99
C ASP A 182 10.47 -5.86 -31.24
N GLY A 183 10.34 -6.02 -29.93
CA GLY A 183 11.40 -6.46 -29.03
C GLY A 183 12.27 -5.33 -28.46
N ASN A 184 12.12 -4.08 -28.91
CA ASN A 184 12.80 -2.95 -28.27
C ASN A 184 12.21 -2.62 -26.90
N THR A 185 13.07 -2.07 -26.03
CA THR A 185 12.68 -1.46 -24.77
C THR A 185 12.75 0.07 -24.91
N VAL A 186 11.67 0.74 -24.53
CA VAL A 186 11.59 2.19 -24.36
C VAL A 186 11.53 2.46 -22.86
N THR A 187 12.60 3.04 -22.32
CA THR A 187 12.71 3.40 -20.91
C THR A 187 12.43 4.88 -20.72
N VAL A 188 11.49 5.18 -19.84
CA VAL A 188 11.03 6.56 -19.59
C VAL A 188 11.57 7.06 -18.25
N MET A 189 12.25 8.19 -18.30
CA MET A 189 12.79 8.89 -17.13
C MET A 189 11.66 9.51 -16.30
N PRO A 190 11.86 9.74 -14.99
CA PRO A 190 10.90 10.45 -14.15
C PRO A 190 10.46 11.78 -14.77
N GLY A 191 9.17 12.01 -14.82
CA GLY A 191 8.55 13.17 -15.48
C GLY A 191 7.05 13.02 -15.55
N ASP A 192 6.39 14.11 -15.96
CA ASP A 192 4.96 14.12 -16.28
C ASP A 192 4.82 14.26 -17.80
N TYR A 193 4.17 13.29 -18.43
CA TYR A 193 4.09 13.17 -19.89
C TYR A 193 2.63 13.34 -20.33
N GLU A 194 2.31 14.53 -20.84
CA GLU A 194 1.00 14.89 -21.38
C GLU A 194 0.93 14.60 -22.89
N GLU A 195 0.82 13.32 -23.25
CA GLU A 195 0.68 12.89 -24.63
C GLU A 195 -0.16 11.62 -24.74
N VAL A 196 -0.74 11.38 -25.92
CA VAL A 196 -1.47 10.13 -26.23
C VAL A 196 -0.46 9.06 -26.59
N ILE A 197 -0.54 7.90 -25.93
CA ILE A 197 0.38 6.78 -26.14
C ILE A 197 -0.29 5.73 -27.04
N LEU A 198 0.25 5.53 -28.23
CA LEU A 198 -0.23 4.59 -29.25
C LEU A 198 0.83 3.52 -29.50
N PHE A 199 0.55 2.27 -29.12
CA PHE A 199 1.48 1.14 -29.32
C PHE A 199 1.56 0.66 -30.78
N HIS A 200 0.63 1.06 -31.64
CA HIS A 200 0.62 0.72 -33.08
C HIS A 200 0.68 -0.78 -33.40
N GLY A 201 0.25 -1.66 -32.49
CA GLY A 201 0.32 -3.10 -32.70
C GLY A 201 1.72 -3.69 -32.48
N LYS A 202 2.69 -2.86 -32.05
CA LYS A 202 4.09 -3.26 -31.83
C LYS A 202 4.22 -4.03 -30.52
N ASN A 203 5.12 -5.00 -30.52
CA ASN A 203 5.47 -5.78 -29.32
C ASN A 203 6.73 -5.23 -28.67
N ILE A 204 6.65 -4.02 -28.12
CA ILE A 204 7.73 -3.36 -27.38
C ILE A 204 7.52 -3.46 -25.88
N ARG A 205 8.58 -3.22 -25.11
CA ARG A 205 8.50 -3.00 -23.66
C ARG A 205 8.60 -1.51 -23.37
N LEU A 206 7.49 -0.90 -22.96
CA LEU A 206 7.46 0.45 -22.41
C LEU A 206 7.56 0.36 -20.88
N THR A 207 8.61 0.92 -20.30
CA THR A 207 8.93 0.78 -18.87
C THR A 207 9.41 2.10 -18.28
N SER A 208 9.14 2.37 -17.00
CA SER A 208 9.94 3.34 -16.25
C SER A 208 11.32 2.76 -15.91
N VAL A 209 12.24 3.59 -15.41
CA VAL A 209 13.62 3.16 -15.08
C VAL A 209 13.70 2.06 -14.02
N ASP A 210 12.72 2.00 -13.11
CA ASP A 210 12.59 0.91 -12.14
C ASP A 210 11.10 0.65 -11.84
N PRO A 211 10.47 -0.24 -12.63
CA PRO A 211 9.01 -0.39 -12.62
C PRO A 211 8.48 -1.02 -11.33
N LYS A 212 9.31 -1.74 -10.57
CA LYS A 212 8.88 -2.45 -9.36
C LYS A 212 8.87 -1.53 -8.14
N THR A 213 9.56 -0.40 -8.20
CA THR A 213 9.68 0.53 -7.08
C THR A 213 8.57 1.58 -7.11
N PRO A 214 7.67 1.63 -6.10
CA PRO A 214 6.57 2.59 -6.07
C PRO A 214 7.04 4.05 -6.18
N ALA A 215 8.16 4.38 -5.52
CA ALA A 215 8.72 5.73 -5.55
C ALA A 215 9.18 6.20 -6.94
N MET A 216 9.39 5.27 -7.88
CA MET A 216 9.76 5.54 -9.27
C MET A 216 8.54 5.61 -10.17
N ARG A 217 7.62 4.65 -10.00
CA ARG A 217 6.30 4.67 -10.65
C ARG A 217 5.55 5.97 -10.39
N ASP A 218 5.49 6.39 -9.13
CA ASP A 218 4.78 7.61 -8.69
C ASP A 218 5.44 8.90 -9.20
N GLN A 219 6.63 8.80 -9.80
CA GLN A 219 7.34 9.90 -10.43
C GLN A 219 7.37 9.86 -11.96
N THR A 220 6.76 8.85 -12.56
CA THR A 220 6.70 8.70 -14.02
C THR A 220 5.24 8.65 -14.44
N ALA A 221 4.64 9.82 -14.63
CA ALA A 221 3.22 9.96 -14.88
C ALA A 221 2.90 10.07 -16.37
N LEU A 222 1.98 9.22 -16.84
CA LEU A 222 1.35 9.32 -18.15
C LEU A 222 -0.02 9.98 -17.96
N LYS A 223 -0.17 11.17 -18.53
CA LYS A 223 -1.38 12.01 -18.40
C LYS A 223 -2.26 12.02 -19.65
N GLY A 224 -2.00 11.13 -20.59
CA GLY A 224 -2.86 10.90 -21.75
C GLY A 224 -3.28 9.44 -21.85
N ILE A 225 -4.29 9.19 -22.68
CA ILE A 225 -4.82 7.84 -22.90
C ILE A 225 -3.74 6.91 -23.47
N VAL A 226 -3.75 5.66 -22.99
CA VAL A 226 -2.89 4.59 -23.51
C VAL A 226 -3.72 3.65 -24.38
N ILE A 227 -3.35 3.52 -25.65
CA ILE A 227 -4.09 2.76 -26.65
C ILE A 227 -3.22 1.66 -27.26
N PHE A 228 -3.66 0.42 -27.07
CA PHE A 228 -3.22 -0.72 -27.86
C PHE A 228 -4.04 -0.79 -29.15
N SER A 229 -3.43 -1.13 -30.29
CA SER A 229 -4.11 -1.16 -31.59
C SER A 229 -4.87 -2.46 -31.86
N GLY A 230 -4.64 -3.51 -31.06
CA GLY A 230 -5.40 -4.74 -31.08
C GLY A 230 -4.63 -5.99 -31.50
N THR A 231 -3.38 -5.86 -31.93
CA THR A 231 -2.52 -6.97 -32.39
C THR A 231 -1.37 -7.25 -31.44
N GLU A 232 -1.24 -6.46 -30.38
CA GLU A 232 -0.23 -6.63 -29.33
C GLU A 232 -0.40 -7.99 -28.65
N THR A 233 0.73 -8.67 -28.43
CA THR A 233 0.80 -9.99 -27.79
C THR A 233 1.36 -9.87 -26.37
N GLU A 234 1.55 -10.98 -25.66
CA GLU A 234 2.15 -10.97 -24.32
C GLU A 234 3.57 -10.38 -24.28
N LYS A 235 4.22 -10.24 -25.44
CA LYS A 235 5.53 -9.58 -25.59
C LYS A 235 5.45 -8.05 -25.56
N CYS A 236 4.28 -7.47 -25.78
CA CYS A 236 4.05 -6.06 -25.54
C CYS A 236 3.89 -5.85 -24.04
N VAL A 237 4.74 -5.02 -23.43
CA VAL A 237 4.75 -4.80 -21.98
C VAL A 237 4.57 -3.31 -21.69
N LEU A 238 3.65 -2.99 -20.78
CA LEU A 238 3.46 -1.67 -20.19
C LEU A 238 3.69 -1.80 -18.68
N GLU A 239 4.73 -1.16 -18.15
CA GLU A 239 5.03 -1.28 -16.72
C GLU A 239 5.69 -0.09 -16.04
N GLY A 240 5.38 0.08 -14.75
CA GLY A 240 6.06 1.04 -13.90
C GLY A 240 5.61 2.50 -14.05
N PHE A 241 4.40 2.75 -14.55
CA PHE A 241 3.86 4.09 -14.73
C PHE A 241 2.72 4.42 -13.77
N THR A 242 2.58 5.70 -13.44
CA THR A 242 1.31 6.25 -12.95
C THR A 242 0.51 6.77 -14.13
N ILE A 243 -0.63 6.14 -14.44
CA ILE A 243 -1.55 6.55 -15.52
C ILE A 243 -2.74 7.27 -14.86
N THR A 244 -2.80 8.58 -15.03
CA THR A 244 -3.73 9.45 -14.27
C THR A 244 -4.22 10.61 -15.10
N GLU A 245 -5.34 11.23 -14.72
CA GLU A 245 -5.90 12.39 -15.44
C GLU A 245 -6.11 12.08 -16.94
N SER A 246 -6.41 10.82 -17.27
CA SER A 246 -6.55 10.32 -18.63
C SER A 246 -7.87 9.56 -18.83
N GLU A 247 -8.09 8.99 -20.02
CA GLU A 247 -9.19 8.05 -20.27
C GLU A 247 -8.83 6.59 -19.92
N GLY A 248 -7.64 6.35 -19.35
CA GLY A 248 -7.15 5.05 -18.91
C GLY A 248 -6.41 4.26 -19.99
N VAL A 249 -6.46 2.93 -19.86
CA VAL A 249 -5.81 1.98 -20.77
C VAL A 249 -6.85 1.21 -21.58
N TYR A 250 -6.77 1.27 -22.90
CA TYR A 250 -7.81 0.73 -23.77
C TYR A 250 -7.26 0.06 -25.04
N SER A 251 -8.04 -0.90 -25.55
CA SER A 251 -7.86 -1.49 -26.87
C SER A 251 -9.19 -1.41 -27.65
N PRO A 252 -9.23 -0.84 -28.86
CA PRO A 252 -10.44 -0.80 -29.67
C PRO A 252 -10.84 -2.17 -30.23
N SER A 253 -9.95 -3.16 -30.13
CA SER A 253 -10.13 -4.46 -30.72
C SER A 253 -11.03 -5.36 -29.87
N ARG A 254 -12.26 -5.56 -30.34
CA ARG A 254 -13.25 -6.46 -29.71
C ARG A 254 -13.03 -7.95 -30.02
N ASN A 255 -12.03 -8.29 -30.83
CA ASN A 255 -11.80 -9.66 -31.30
C ASN A 255 -10.96 -10.52 -30.34
N ARG A 256 -10.62 -9.99 -29.16
CA ARG A 256 -9.78 -10.62 -28.14
C ARG A 256 -8.34 -10.93 -28.54
N ALA A 257 -7.83 -10.34 -29.62
CA ALA A 257 -6.46 -10.53 -30.06
C ALA A 257 -5.44 -9.68 -29.27
N CYS A 258 -5.89 -8.60 -28.64
CA CYS A 258 -5.04 -7.73 -27.82
C CYS A 258 -4.68 -8.42 -26.50
N LYS A 259 -3.42 -8.84 -26.35
CA LYS A 259 -2.91 -9.58 -25.20
C LYS A 259 -1.67 -8.97 -24.53
N PRO A 260 -1.59 -7.65 -24.31
CA PRO A 260 -0.42 -7.04 -23.68
C PRO A 260 -0.25 -7.52 -22.23
N THR A 261 0.99 -7.50 -21.76
CA THR A 261 1.32 -7.61 -20.34
C THR A 261 1.29 -6.22 -19.71
N ILE A 262 0.34 -5.98 -18.80
CA ILE A 262 0.19 -4.72 -18.08
C ILE A 262 0.51 -4.99 -16.61
N GLN A 263 1.61 -4.44 -16.10
CA GLN A 263 2.06 -4.75 -14.74
C GLN A 263 2.74 -3.61 -14.00
N TYR A 264 2.67 -3.63 -12.67
CA TYR A 264 3.34 -2.64 -11.81
C TYR A 264 2.93 -1.17 -12.07
N ASN A 265 1.77 -0.93 -12.68
CA ASN A 265 1.27 0.42 -12.93
C ASN A 265 0.33 0.89 -11.81
N ALA A 266 0.24 2.20 -11.62
CA ALA A 266 -0.80 2.85 -10.82
C ALA A 266 -1.74 3.55 -11.80
N ILE A 267 -2.88 2.94 -12.07
CA ILE A 267 -3.91 3.43 -13.00
C ILE A 267 -4.99 4.07 -12.16
N VAL A 268 -4.86 5.37 -11.95
CA VAL A 268 -5.57 6.07 -10.89
C VAL A 268 -6.24 7.34 -11.40
N HIS A 269 -7.40 7.71 -10.87
CA HIS A 269 -8.05 9.00 -11.17
C HIS A 269 -8.20 9.29 -12.67
N ASN A 270 -8.69 8.31 -13.43
CA ASN A 270 -9.02 8.49 -14.83
C ASN A 270 -10.50 8.83 -15.00
N ASP A 271 -10.81 9.62 -16.02
CA ASP A 271 -12.17 10.11 -16.31
C ASP A 271 -13.11 9.02 -16.85
N SER A 272 -12.54 7.88 -17.23
CA SER A 272 -13.27 6.73 -17.77
C SER A 272 -12.79 5.43 -17.09
N VAL A 273 -12.45 4.40 -17.86
CA VAL A 273 -12.06 3.09 -17.35
C VAL A 273 -10.63 3.07 -16.80
N GLY A 274 -10.31 2.14 -15.90
CA GLY A 274 -8.92 1.84 -15.58
C GLY A 274 -8.26 1.07 -16.73
N ILE A 275 -8.71 -0.17 -16.97
CA ILE A 275 -8.26 -1.00 -18.10
C ILE A 275 -9.47 -1.60 -18.84
N ALA A 276 -9.52 -1.43 -20.16
CA ALA A 276 -10.57 -2.00 -21.00
C ALA A 276 -10.04 -2.81 -22.18
N ASP A 277 -10.75 -3.91 -22.48
CA ASP A 277 -10.55 -4.73 -23.69
C ASP A 277 -9.11 -5.24 -23.88
N CYS A 278 -8.38 -5.40 -22.77
CA CYS A 278 -7.05 -5.98 -22.73
C CYS A 278 -7.16 -7.42 -22.21
N HIS A 279 -6.66 -8.38 -23.00
CA HIS A 279 -6.88 -9.82 -22.73
C HIS A 279 -5.58 -10.59 -22.47
N GLY A 280 -4.51 -9.88 -22.16
CA GLY A 280 -3.22 -10.46 -21.74
C GLY A 280 -3.12 -10.58 -20.22
N LEU A 281 -1.90 -10.55 -19.71
CA LEU A 281 -1.63 -10.60 -18.27
C LEU A 281 -1.78 -9.20 -17.66
N ILE A 282 -2.67 -9.05 -16.68
CA ILE A 282 -2.83 -7.83 -15.89
C ILE A 282 -2.45 -8.17 -14.45
N ARG A 283 -1.29 -7.71 -13.98
CA ARG A 283 -0.83 -8.06 -12.64
C ARG A 283 -0.11 -6.97 -11.86
N ARG A 284 -0.22 -6.99 -10.53
CA ARG A 284 0.51 -6.05 -9.65
C ARG A 284 0.25 -4.59 -9.99
N ASN A 285 -0.93 -4.29 -10.52
CA ASN A 285 -1.36 -2.92 -10.77
C ASN A 285 -2.22 -2.43 -9.60
N ARG A 286 -2.17 -1.12 -9.38
CA ARG A 286 -3.08 -0.39 -8.49
C ARG A 286 -4.09 0.34 -9.36
N ILE A 287 -5.33 -0.11 -9.38
CA ILE A 287 -6.41 0.40 -10.24
C ILE A 287 -7.43 1.09 -9.34
N ILE A 288 -7.33 2.40 -9.23
CA ILE A 288 -8.01 3.15 -8.16
C ILE A 288 -8.80 4.35 -8.72
N HIS A 289 -10.02 4.58 -8.24
CA HIS A 289 -10.80 5.77 -8.64
C HIS A 289 -11.03 5.92 -10.17
N ASN A 290 -11.38 4.82 -10.84
CA ASN A 290 -11.81 4.80 -12.24
C ASN A 290 -13.30 4.39 -12.36
N SER A 291 -13.83 4.35 -13.58
CA SER A 291 -15.21 3.99 -13.90
C SER A 291 -15.36 3.16 -15.20
N PRO A 292 -15.44 1.81 -15.12
CA PRO A 292 -15.11 0.95 -13.97
C PRO A 292 -13.60 0.78 -13.81
N GLY A 293 -13.16 -0.01 -12.83
CA GLY A 293 -11.75 -0.42 -12.71
C GLY A 293 -11.27 -1.22 -13.93
N LEU A 294 -11.94 -2.34 -14.24
CA LEU A 294 -11.66 -3.17 -15.41
C LEU A 294 -12.93 -3.50 -16.19
N HIS A 295 -12.85 -3.42 -17.52
CA HIS A 295 -13.98 -3.68 -18.41
C HIS A 295 -13.62 -4.64 -19.55
N ARG A 296 -14.32 -5.76 -19.64
CA ARG A 296 -14.15 -6.77 -20.72
C ARG A 296 -12.74 -7.34 -20.86
N CYS A 297 -11.96 -7.34 -19.77
CA CYS A 297 -10.66 -7.99 -19.73
C CYS A 297 -10.85 -9.51 -19.59
N ASN A 298 -10.21 -10.29 -20.47
CA ASN A 298 -10.46 -11.74 -20.59
C ASN A 298 -9.18 -12.59 -20.46
N GLY A 299 -8.07 -11.98 -20.07
CA GLY A 299 -6.81 -12.68 -19.83
C GLY A 299 -6.67 -13.15 -18.38
N VAL A 300 -5.45 -13.23 -17.88
CA VAL A 300 -5.17 -13.52 -16.46
C VAL A 300 -5.07 -12.18 -15.73
N ILE A 301 -5.85 -12.03 -14.66
CA ILE A 301 -5.89 -10.83 -13.83
C ILE A 301 -5.53 -11.25 -12.41
N GLU A 302 -4.33 -10.88 -11.96
CA GLU A 302 -3.81 -11.38 -10.68
C GLU A 302 -2.97 -10.40 -9.87
N GLU A 303 -2.99 -10.52 -8.55
CA GLU A 303 -2.15 -9.70 -7.66
C GLU A 303 -2.37 -8.18 -7.85
N ASN A 304 -3.56 -7.75 -8.26
CA ASN A 304 -3.88 -6.32 -8.39
C ASN A 304 -4.61 -5.80 -7.14
N GLU A 305 -4.38 -4.53 -6.84
CA GLU A 305 -5.18 -3.74 -5.91
C GLU A 305 -6.23 -2.96 -6.71
N ILE A 306 -7.51 -3.25 -6.53
CA ILE A 306 -8.59 -2.64 -7.29
C ILE A 306 -9.52 -1.96 -6.30
N LEU A 307 -9.37 -0.63 -6.17
CA LEU A 307 -9.88 0.10 -5.02
C LEU A 307 -10.74 1.29 -5.42
N SER A 308 -11.84 1.53 -4.72
CA SER A 308 -12.59 2.80 -4.82
C SER A 308 -13.00 3.22 -6.24
N ASN A 309 -13.15 2.26 -7.15
CA ASN A 309 -13.67 2.49 -8.49
C ASN A 309 -15.19 2.58 -8.42
N VAL A 310 -15.78 3.44 -9.24
CA VAL A 310 -17.22 3.75 -9.18
C VAL A 310 -17.83 3.62 -10.55
N ASN A 311 -18.79 2.72 -10.72
CA ASN A 311 -19.54 2.59 -11.97
C ASN A 311 -20.98 2.16 -11.68
N ALA A 312 -21.90 2.44 -12.60
CA ALA A 312 -23.28 1.99 -12.45
C ALA A 312 -23.41 0.45 -12.48
N PHE A 313 -22.49 -0.23 -13.16
CA PHE A 313 -22.52 -1.66 -13.46
C PHE A 313 -21.14 -2.29 -13.26
N GLY A 314 -20.79 -2.67 -12.02
CA GLY A 314 -19.45 -3.22 -11.75
C GLY A 314 -18.45 -2.13 -11.38
N GLY A 315 -18.31 -1.79 -10.11
CA GLY A 315 -17.31 -0.80 -9.67
C GLY A 315 -15.88 -1.25 -10.02
N ALA A 316 -15.49 -2.43 -9.53
CA ALA A 316 -14.17 -3.02 -9.84
C ALA A 316 -14.13 -3.70 -11.21
N PHE A 317 -15.03 -4.66 -11.47
CA PHE A 317 -15.03 -5.47 -12.68
C PHE A 317 -16.38 -5.44 -13.39
N GLN A 318 -16.34 -5.15 -14.69
CA GLN A 318 -17.49 -5.23 -15.58
C GLN A 318 -17.17 -6.18 -16.75
N GLU A 319 -18.02 -7.20 -16.94
CA GLU A 319 -17.99 -8.10 -18.10
C GLU A 319 -16.64 -8.83 -18.34
N CYS A 320 -15.87 -9.06 -17.28
CA CYS A 320 -14.58 -9.74 -17.37
C CYS A 320 -14.78 -11.28 -17.38
N GLY A 321 -14.22 -11.96 -18.38
CA GLY A 321 -14.35 -13.41 -18.57
C GLY A 321 -13.06 -14.19 -18.38
N GLY A 322 -12.00 -13.52 -17.91
CA GLY A 322 -10.67 -14.09 -17.69
C GLY A 322 -10.53 -14.90 -16.39
N THR A 323 -9.33 -15.38 -16.10
CA THR A 323 -9.02 -15.93 -14.77
C THR A 323 -8.68 -14.77 -13.84
N ILE A 324 -9.45 -14.57 -12.79
CA ILE A 324 -9.31 -13.50 -11.81
C ILE A 324 -8.91 -14.13 -10.48
N ARG A 325 -7.66 -13.93 -10.07
CA ARG A 325 -7.14 -14.58 -8.86
C ARG A 325 -6.18 -13.75 -8.04
N ARG A 326 -6.15 -13.92 -6.73
CA ARG A 326 -5.19 -13.25 -5.84
C ARG A 326 -5.23 -11.73 -5.94
N ASN A 327 -6.41 -11.14 -6.20
CA ASN A 327 -6.59 -9.69 -6.23
C ASN A 327 -7.19 -9.20 -4.91
N TYR A 328 -6.80 -8.00 -4.51
CA TYR A 328 -7.40 -7.25 -3.42
C TYR A 328 -8.44 -6.28 -3.99
N ILE A 329 -9.72 -6.51 -3.72
CA ILE A 329 -10.83 -5.80 -4.36
C ILE A 329 -11.66 -5.12 -3.27
N ALA A 330 -11.40 -3.84 -3.06
CA ALA A 330 -11.94 -3.14 -1.91
C ALA A 330 -12.63 -1.82 -2.21
N ASP A 331 -13.67 -1.50 -1.45
CA ASP A 331 -14.28 -0.16 -1.43
C ASP A 331 -14.82 0.34 -2.79
N ASN A 332 -15.02 -0.57 -3.76
CA ASN A 332 -15.59 -0.22 -5.06
C ASN A 332 -17.10 -0.08 -4.97
N VAL A 333 -17.66 0.84 -5.76
CA VAL A 333 -19.06 1.23 -5.63
C VAL A 333 -19.81 1.03 -6.94
N GLY A 334 -20.82 0.18 -6.88
CA GLY A 334 -21.89 0.07 -7.86
C GLY A 334 -22.88 1.20 -7.59
N ALA A 335 -22.62 2.40 -8.12
CA ALA A 335 -23.49 3.56 -7.97
C ALA A 335 -23.69 4.26 -9.33
N GLY A 336 -24.93 4.62 -9.63
CA GLY A 336 -25.28 5.37 -10.83
C GLY A 336 -24.76 6.81 -10.74
N VAL A 337 -23.51 7.07 -11.13
CA VAL A 337 -22.97 8.43 -11.19
C VAL A 337 -23.13 8.96 -12.62
N PHE A 338 -24.33 9.49 -12.92
CA PHE A 338 -24.57 10.57 -13.89
C PHE A 338 -25.96 11.19 -13.61
N GLY A 339 -26.05 11.97 -12.53
CA GLY A 339 -27.22 12.80 -12.26
C GLY A 339 -27.30 13.25 -10.79
N PRO A 340 -27.94 14.40 -10.49
CA PRO A 340 -28.21 14.80 -9.12
C PRO A 340 -29.02 13.70 -8.42
N VAL A 341 -28.71 13.48 -7.14
CA VAL A 341 -29.28 12.50 -6.18
C VAL A 341 -30.81 12.50 -6.03
N THR A 342 -31.55 13.17 -6.92
CA THR A 342 -32.99 13.30 -6.93
C THR A 342 -33.70 12.45 -7.99
N ASN A 343 -32.97 11.72 -8.86
CA ASN A 343 -33.60 10.82 -9.83
C ASN A 343 -33.40 9.33 -9.46
N PRO A 344 -34.45 8.62 -8.97
CA PRO A 344 -34.37 7.24 -8.50
C PRO A 344 -34.28 6.18 -9.64
N LEU A 345 -33.91 6.58 -10.86
CA LEU A 345 -33.91 5.72 -12.05
C LEU A 345 -32.56 5.03 -12.36
N PHE A 346 -31.47 5.37 -11.66
CA PHE A 346 -30.17 4.73 -11.86
C PHE A 346 -29.75 3.94 -10.63
N VAL A 347 -30.05 2.64 -10.68
CA VAL A 347 -29.78 1.68 -9.62
C VAL A 347 -28.43 1.03 -9.86
N GLY A 348 -27.44 1.44 -9.05
CA GLY A 348 -26.09 0.91 -9.12
C GLY A 348 -26.00 -0.52 -8.57
N ARG A 349 -25.32 -1.39 -9.31
CA ARG A 349 -25.27 -2.85 -9.09
C ARG A 349 -23.84 -3.35 -9.21
N GLY A 350 -23.48 -4.38 -8.44
CA GLY A 350 -22.15 -5.01 -8.54
C GLY A 350 -21.03 -4.06 -8.12
N GLY A 351 -20.84 -3.81 -6.82
CA GLY A 351 -19.69 -3.01 -6.36
C GLY A 351 -18.37 -3.65 -6.76
N GLY A 352 -18.22 -4.94 -6.48
CA GLY A 352 -17.09 -5.75 -6.93
C GLY A 352 -17.22 -6.16 -8.40
N PHE A 353 -18.10 -7.11 -8.70
CA PHE A 353 -18.18 -7.78 -9.98
C PHE A 353 -19.58 -7.67 -10.61
N PHE A 354 -19.62 -7.35 -11.89
CA PHE A 354 -20.83 -7.35 -12.70
C PHE A 354 -20.63 -8.16 -13.98
N PHE A 355 -21.47 -9.17 -14.23
CA PHE A 355 -21.43 -10.03 -15.42
C PHE A 355 -20.06 -10.68 -15.70
N CYS A 356 -19.32 -11.02 -14.66
CA CYS A 356 -18.05 -11.71 -14.82
C CYS A 356 -18.27 -13.23 -14.95
N ASN A 357 -17.74 -13.81 -16.03
CA ASN A 357 -18.07 -15.18 -16.45
C ASN A 357 -16.87 -16.13 -16.47
N GLY A 358 -15.69 -15.66 -16.03
CA GLY A 358 -14.48 -16.46 -15.92
C GLY A 358 -14.31 -17.14 -14.56
N LEU A 359 -13.14 -17.71 -14.31
CA LEU A 359 -12.79 -18.27 -13.00
C LEU A 359 -12.44 -17.13 -12.04
N ILE A 360 -13.09 -17.07 -10.88
CA ILE A 360 -12.85 -16.10 -9.82
C ILE A 360 -12.42 -16.86 -8.57
N GLU A 361 -11.14 -16.81 -8.23
CA GLU A 361 -10.59 -17.62 -7.14
C GLU A 361 -9.51 -16.96 -6.30
N SER A 362 -9.38 -17.34 -5.02
CA SER A 362 -8.33 -16.83 -4.14
C SER A 362 -8.27 -15.30 -4.10
N ASN A 363 -9.40 -14.59 -4.23
CA ASN A 363 -9.45 -13.14 -4.11
C ASN A 363 -9.96 -12.72 -2.73
N ILE A 364 -9.60 -11.52 -2.31
CA ILE A 364 -10.19 -10.84 -1.16
C ILE A 364 -11.13 -9.76 -1.71
N VAL A 365 -12.41 -9.85 -1.37
CA VAL A 365 -13.47 -8.97 -1.87
C VAL A 365 -14.14 -8.33 -0.67
N VAL A 366 -13.84 -7.06 -0.41
CA VAL A 366 -14.16 -6.44 0.87
C VAL A 366 -14.73 -5.03 0.74
N ARG A 367 -15.73 -4.65 1.54
CA ARG A 367 -16.26 -3.27 1.57
C ARG A 367 -16.77 -2.71 0.23
N ASN A 368 -16.97 -3.57 -0.77
CA ASN A 368 -17.60 -3.13 -2.01
C ASN A 368 -19.09 -2.88 -1.74
N ARG A 369 -19.65 -1.86 -2.39
CA ARG A 369 -20.99 -1.37 -2.09
C ARG A 369 -21.85 -1.33 -3.34
N ALA A 370 -23.15 -1.59 -3.20
CA ALA A 370 -24.13 -1.36 -4.26
C ALA A 370 -25.38 -0.64 -3.72
N SER A 371 -26.07 0.08 -4.60
CA SER A 371 -27.33 0.76 -4.25
C SER A 371 -28.52 -0.19 -4.11
N GLU A 372 -28.54 -1.27 -4.89
CA GLU A 372 -29.52 -2.36 -4.76
C GLU A 372 -28.80 -3.62 -4.29
N ASP A 373 -28.67 -4.62 -5.15
CA ASP A 373 -28.23 -5.96 -4.80
C ASP A 373 -26.85 -6.32 -5.39
N GLY A 374 -26.25 -7.37 -4.82
CA GLY A 374 -25.02 -7.97 -5.32
C GLY A 374 -23.81 -7.07 -5.13
N ALA A 375 -23.61 -6.54 -3.93
CA ALA A 375 -22.51 -5.63 -3.63
C ALA A 375 -21.13 -6.21 -3.98
N ALA A 376 -20.92 -7.51 -3.76
CA ALA A 376 -19.71 -8.19 -4.22
C ALA A 376 -19.89 -8.77 -5.63
N PHE A 377 -20.96 -9.53 -5.89
CA PHE A 377 -21.16 -10.23 -7.15
C PHE A 377 -22.59 -10.05 -7.68
N HIS A 378 -22.71 -9.56 -8.91
CA HIS A 378 -24.00 -9.41 -9.57
C HIS A 378 -23.96 -10.04 -10.98
N ARG A 379 -24.82 -11.03 -11.22
CA ARG A 379 -24.96 -11.77 -12.49
C ARG A 379 -23.68 -12.43 -13.01
N CYS A 380 -22.84 -12.91 -12.11
CA CYS A 380 -21.65 -13.64 -12.49
C CYS A 380 -22.00 -15.10 -12.85
N GLY A 381 -21.60 -15.56 -14.04
CA GLY A 381 -21.87 -16.92 -14.53
C GLY A 381 -20.69 -17.88 -14.38
N GLY A 382 -19.52 -17.37 -13.99
CA GLY A 382 -18.29 -18.14 -13.86
C GLY A 382 -18.15 -18.89 -12.52
N THR A 383 -17.12 -19.73 -12.40
CA THR A 383 -16.86 -20.42 -11.13
C THR A 383 -16.29 -19.44 -10.12
N ILE A 384 -16.90 -19.36 -8.94
CA ILE A 384 -16.49 -18.47 -7.83
C ILE A 384 -16.12 -19.35 -6.64
N ARG A 385 -14.83 -19.43 -6.32
CA ARG A 385 -14.35 -20.35 -5.30
C ARG A 385 -13.16 -19.87 -4.49
N ASN A 386 -12.95 -20.40 -3.30
CA ASN A 386 -11.77 -20.06 -2.50
C ASN A 386 -11.60 -18.54 -2.33
N ASN A 387 -12.66 -17.75 -2.23
CA ASN A 387 -12.56 -16.30 -2.02
C ASN A 387 -12.94 -15.96 -0.58
N THR A 388 -12.34 -14.88 -0.05
CA THR A 388 -12.75 -14.28 1.22
C THR A 388 -13.55 -13.02 0.93
N ILE A 389 -14.84 -13.04 1.26
CA ILE A 389 -15.81 -12.02 0.88
C ILE A 389 -16.40 -11.42 2.15
N VAL A 390 -15.94 -10.22 2.52
CA VAL A 390 -16.16 -9.65 3.85
C VAL A 390 -16.79 -8.26 3.77
N ASN A 391 -17.84 -8.00 4.56
CA ASN A 391 -18.41 -6.67 4.74
C ASN A 391 -18.72 -5.97 3.40
N ASN A 392 -19.50 -6.60 2.51
CA ASN A 392 -19.90 -5.98 1.24
C ASN A 392 -21.37 -5.55 1.34
N PRO A 393 -21.66 -4.31 1.79
CA PRO A 393 -23.02 -3.91 2.09
C PRO A 393 -23.78 -3.42 0.86
N THR A 394 -25.09 -3.56 0.92
CA THR A 394 -26.07 -3.05 -0.02
C THR A 394 -26.92 -1.97 0.65
N GLN A 395 -27.35 -0.93 -0.08
CA GLN A 395 -28.26 0.09 0.49
C GLN A 395 -29.70 -0.41 0.60
N ARG A 396 -30.13 -1.34 -0.26
CA ARG A 396 -31.44 -1.98 -0.25
C ARG A 396 -31.25 -3.50 -0.35
N GLY A 397 -31.80 -4.24 0.61
CA GLY A 397 -31.49 -5.66 0.79
C GLY A 397 -30.13 -5.88 1.47
N GLN A 398 -29.68 -7.14 1.56
CA GLN A 398 -28.37 -7.53 2.10
C GLN A 398 -27.58 -8.48 1.19
N SER A 399 -28.01 -8.67 -0.06
CA SER A 399 -27.44 -9.68 -0.94
C SER A 399 -26.02 -9.31 -1.40
N VAL A 400 -25.06 -10.14 -1.02
CA VAL A 400 -23.66 -10.07 -1.47
C VAL A 400 -23.54 -10.67 -2.87
N PHE A 401 -24.29 -11.75 -3.12
CA PHE A 401 -24.46 -12.39 -4.41
C PHE A 401 -25.88 -12.19 -4.92
N TYR A 402 -25.99 -11.70 -6.16
CA TYR A 402 -27.27 -11.53 -6.83
C TYR A 402 -27.29 -12.17 -8.22
N SER A 403 -28.20 -13.11 -8.45
CA SER A 403 -28.44 -13.78 -9.73
C SER A 403 -27.18 -14.39 -10.37
N CYS A 404 -26.26 -14.89 -9.54
CA CYS A 404 -25.03 -15.52 -9.99
C CYS A 404 -25.27 -16.98 -10.34
N LYS A 405 -25.08 -17.36 -11.61
CA LYS A 405 -25.46 -18.68 -12.15
C LYS A 405 -24.32 -19.69 -12.23
N GLY A 406 -23.10 -19.28 -11.88
CA GLY A 406 -21.94 -20.16 -11.85
C GLY A 406 -21.88 -21.02 -10.57
N SER A 407 -20.88 -21.88 -10.47
CA SER A 407 -20.63 -22.68 -9.26
C SER A 407 -20.04 -21.81 -8.16
N ILE A 408 -20.59 -21.88 -6.95
CA ILE A 408 -20.15 -21.09 -5.78
C ILE A 408 -19.76 -22.07 -4.67
N TRP A 409 -18.48 -22.12 -4.29
CA TRP A 409 -18.01 -23.10 -3.31
C TRP A 409 -16.69 -22.75 -2.63
N ASN A 410 -16.41 -23.28 -1.44
CA ASN A 410 -15.21 -22.96 -0.66
C ASN A 410 -15.00 -21.45 -0.41
N ASN A 411 -16.05 -20.64 -0.37
CA ASN A 411 -15.92 -19.21 -0.08
C ASN A 411 -16.23 -18.94 1.39
N ILE A 412 -15.59 -17.91 1.96
CA ILE A 412 -16.01 -17.29 3.22
C ILE A 412 -16.88 -16.10 2.85
N ILE A 413 -18.14 -16.09 3.26
CA ILE A 413 -19.14 -15.04 2.98
C ILE A 413 -19.62 -14.49 4.33
N TYR A 414 -19.10 -13.32 4.70
CA TYR A 414 -19.23 -12.77 6.05
C TYR A 414 -19.47 -11.25 5.98
N GLN A 415 -20.29 -10.68 6.86
CA GLN A 415 -20.55 -9.24 6.92
C GLN A 415 -19.91 -8.54 8.13
N GLY A 416 -19.42 -9.29 9.11
CA GLY A 416 -18.77 -8.75 10.30
C GLY A 416 -19.41 -9.23 11.59
N GLU A 417 -18.65 -9.16 12.67
CA GLU A 417 -19.16 -9.51 14.00
C GLU A 417 -20.26 -8.53 14.43
N GLY A 418 -21.34 -9.05 15.02
CA GLY A 418 -22.47 -8.24 15.49
C GLY A 418 -23.35 -7.65 14.39
N VAL A 419 -23.11 -7.98 13.11
CA VAL A 419 -24.00 -7.59 12.00
C VAL A 419 -25.18 -8.56 11.92
N GLU A 420 -26.40 -8.05 12.11
CA GLU A 420 -27.62 -8.83 11.96
C GLU A 420 -27.95 -9.06 10.48
N ILE A 421 -28.13 -10.33 10.12
CA ILE A 421 -28.51 -10.76 8.78
C ILE A 421 -30.01 -11.05 8.76
N GLU A 422 -30.77 -10.14 8.19
CA GLU A 422 -32.22 -10.21 7.99
C GLU A 422 -32.58 -10.88 6.65
N ASP A 423 -31.78 -10.61 5.60
CA ASP A 423 -31.95 -11.15 4.25
C ASP A 423 -30.76 -12.08 3.89
N PRO A 424 -30.99 -13.15 3.09
CA PRO A 424 -29.90 -14.03 2.67
C PRO A 424 -28.77 -13.30 1.93
N LEU A 425 -27.53 -13.54 2.36
CA LEU A 425 -26.33 -13.00 1.69
C LEU A 425 -26.15 -13.54 0.26
N VAL A 426 -26.70 -14.71 -0.03
CA VAL A 426 -26.79 -15.29 -1.37
C VAL A 426 -28.26 -15.37 -1.74
N ASP A 427 -28.65 -14.63 -2.77
CA ASP A 427 -30.05 -14.54 -3.18
C ASP A 427 -30.58 -15.84 -3.80
N SER A 428 -31.91 -15.99 -3.82
CA SER A 428 -32.58 -17.19 -4.35
C SER A 428 -32.43 -17.41 -5.85
N GLU A 429 -32.03 -16.40 -6.62
CA GLU A 429 -31.71 -16.58 -8.04
C GLU A 429 -30.26 -17.05 -8.24
N SER A 430 -29.38 -16.93 -7.26
CA SER A 430 -28.03 -17.46 -7.37
C SER A 430 -28.01 -18.99 -7.26
N SER A 431 -26.97 -19.60 -7.82
CA SER A 431 -26.69 -21.02 -7.61
C SER A 431 -26.48 -21.31 -6.13
N ASN A 432 -26.96 -22.46 -5.67
CA ASN A 432 -26.78 -22.88 -4.28
C ASN A 432 -25.28 -23.03 -3.97
N PRO A 433 -24.75 -22.32 -2.95
CA PRO A 433 -23.37 -22.49 -2.53
C PRO A 433 -23.15 -23.87 -1.90
N SER A 434 -21.93 -24.39 -1.96
CA SER A 434 -21.53 -25.65 -1.31
C SER A 434 -20.17 -25.53 -0.63
N GLY A 435 -20.01 -26.10 0.56
CA GLY A 435 -18.76 -26.03 1.33
C GLY A 435 -18.32 -24.59 1.64
N CYS A 436 -19.27 -23.66 1.85
CA CYS A 436 -18.99 -22.27 2.19
C CYS A 436 -19.29 -21.99 3.67
N LEU A 437 -18.55 -21.05 4.26
CA LEU A 437 -18.99 -20.34 5.46
C LEU A 437 -19.90 -19.19 5.03
N ILE A 438 -21.10 -19.12 5.58
CA ILE A 438 -22.10 -18.10 5.24
C ILE A 438 -22.75 -17.58 6.52
N GLN A 439 -22.53 -16.30 6.83
CA GLN A 439 -23.16 -15.66 8.00
C GLN A 439 -24.67 -15.53 7.82
N GLY A 440 -25.44 -15.84 8.85
CA GLY A 440 -26.91 -15.76 8.85
C GLY A 440 -27.57 -16.92 8.11
N LEU A 441 -26.90 -18.08 8.02
CA LEU A 441 -27.45 -19.24 7.33
C LEU A 441 -28.61 -19.82 8.15
N GLN A 442 -29.84 -19.72 7.63
CA GLN A 442 -31.05 -20.18 8.34
C GLN A 442 -31.25 -21.73 8.40
N THR A 443 -30.16 -22.51 8.31
CA THR A 443 -30.02 -23.98 8.33
C THR A 443 -30.41 -24.78 7.07
N GLY A 444 -29.62 -25.83 6.79
CA GLY A 444 -30.19 -27.15 6.46
C GLY A 444 -29.97 -27.76 5.07
N GLY A 445 -28.87 -27.50 4.37
CA GLY A 445 -28.53 -28.20 3.11
C GLY A 445 -27.49 -29.31 3.31
N SER A 446 -27.63 -30.44 2.63
CA SER A 446 -26.58 -31.47 2.49
C SER A 446 -25.34 -31.01 1.69
N SER A 447 -25.14 -29.69 1.56
CA SER A 447 -24.15 -29.03 0.72
C SER A 447 -22.84 -28.70 1.45
N GLY A 448 -22.76 -28.94 2.77
CA GLY A 448 -21.56 -28.71 3.57
C GLY A 448 -21.33 -27.25 3.98
N ASN A 449 -22.32 -26.37 3.81
CA ASN A 449 -22.25 -24.98 4.30
C ASN A 449 -22.47 -24.91 5.81
N PHE A 450 -21.92 -23.89 6.47
CA PHE A 450 -22.04 -23.68 7.91
C PHE A 450 -21.97 -22.19 8.27
N ASP A 451 -22.47 -21.84 9.46
CA ASP A 451 -22.49 -20.48 9.99
C ASP A 451 -21.73 -20.42 11.32
N LEU A 452 -20.43 -20.18 11.23
CA LEU A 452 -19.57 -19.94 12.37
C LEU A 452 -18.68 -18.73 12.06
N PRO A 453 -18.24 -17.96 13.07
CA PRO A 453 -17.27 -16.89 12.84
C PRO A 453 -15.97 -17.41 12.22
N PRO A 454 -15.41 -16.74 11.19
CA PRO A 454 -14.24 -17.23 10.47
C PRO A 454 -12.93 -17.19 11.28
N LEU A 455 -12.89 -16.44 12.39
CA LEU A 455 -11.69 -16.24 13.24
C LEU A 455 -10.48 -15.74 12.42
N PHE A 456 -10.60 -14.55 11.85
CA PHE A 456 -9.50 -13.87 11.15
C PHE A 456 -8.45 -13.33 12.13
N VAL A 457 -7.19 -13.25 11.73
CA VAL A 457 -6.09 -12.72 12.56
C VAL A 457 -6.38 -11.30 13.02
N ASP A 458 -6.73 -10.39 12.10
CA ASP A 458 -7.16 -9.03 12.43
C ASP A 458 -8.04 -8.45 11.30
N GLU A 459 -9.36 -8.62 11.41
CA GLU A 459 -10.32 -8.11 10.42
C GLU A 459 -10.27 -6.59 10.26
N LEU A 460 -9.94 -5.83 11.32
CA LEU A 460 -9.91 -4.37 11.30
C LEU A 460 -8.66 -3.82 10.60
N ALA A 461 -7.59 -4.61 10.58
CA ALA A 461 -6.35 -4.32 9.86
C ALA A 461 -6.29 -4.94 8.46
N ASP A 462 -7.42 -5.45 7.92
CA ASP A 462 -7.51 -6.18 6.65
C ASP A 462 -6.67 -7.48 6.59
N ASP A 463 -6.37 -8.07 7.76
CA ASP A 463 -5.66 -9.35 7.87
C ASP A 463 -6.65 -10.52 7.99
N TYR A 464 -7.08 -10.99 6.82
CA TYR A 464 -8.04 -12.09 6.68
C TYR A 464 -7.42 -13.48 6.70
N ARG A 465 -6.16 -13.61 7.14
CA ARG A 465 -5.57 -14.92 7.42
C ARG A 465 -6.30 -15.59 8.56
N LEU A 466 -6.32 -16.92 8.57
CA LEU A 466 -7.04 -17.70 9.57
C LEU A 466 -6.21 -17.83 10.86
N GLN A 467 -6.84 -17.57 12.01
CA GLN A 467 -6.25 -17.89 13.31
C GLN A 467 -6.18 -19.42 13.53
N PRO A 468 -5.28 -19.90 14.41
CA PRO A 468 -5.38 -21.26 14.95
C PRO A 468 -6.81 -21.55 15.42
N HIS A 469 -7.33 -22.74 15.12
CA HIS A 469 -8.69 -23.18 15.43
C HIS A 469 -9.83 -22.51 14.64
N SER A 470 -9.54 -21.72 13.62
CA SER A 470 -10.59 -21.23 12.71
C SER A 470 -11.46 -22.39 12.17
N PRO A 471 -12.80 -22.24 12.11
CA PRO A 471 -13.69 -23.25 11.55
C PRO A 471 -13.53 -23.45 10.05
N CYS A 472 -12.77 -22.57 9.39
CA CYS A 472 -12.47 -22.62 7.97
C CYS A 472 -11.35 -23.62 7.61
N ILE A 473 -10.51 -23.97 8.59
CA ILE A 473 -9.35 -24.84 8.35
C ILE A 473 -9.79 -26.29 8.11
N ASP A 474 -9.24 -26.92 7.07
CA ASP A 474 -9.45 -28.32 6.65
C ASP A 474 -10.91 -28.67 6.33
N ARG A 475 -11.66 -27.69 5.77
CA ARG A 475 -13.09 -27.83 5.47
C ARG A 475 -13.46 -27.56 4.00
N GLY A 476 -12.53 -27.04 3.21
CA GLY A 476 -12.68 -26.86 1.77
C GLY A 476 -12.57 -28.17 1.01
N GLY A 477 -13.13 -28.24 -0.19
CA GLY A 477 -12.85 -29.33 -1.14
C GLY A 477 -11.59 -29.06 -1.98
N ASP A 478 -10.96 -30.12 -2.51
CA ASP A 478 -9.89 -29.97 -3.50
C ASP A 478 -10.40 -29.26 -4.75
N SER A 479 -9.82 -28.09 -5.02
CA SER A 479 -10.16 -27.26 -6.16
C SER A 479 -9.17 -27.40 -7.31
N GLY A 480 -8.05 -28.08 -7.11
CA GLY A 480 -6.94 -28.08 -8.06
C GLY A 480 -6.25 -26.72 -8.19
N ALA A 481 -6.62 -25.73 -7.37
CA ALA A 481 -5.80 -24.54 -7.19
C ALA A 481 -4.55 -24.93 -6.41
N THR A 482 -3.37 -24.61 -6.94
CA THR A 482 -2.09 -24.98 -6.33
C THR A 482 -1.63 -23.99 -5.27
N GLU A 483 -2.10 -22.74 -5.35
CA GLU A 483 -1.66 -21.62 -4.52
C GLU A 483 -2.85 -20.87 -3.91
N ASP A 484 -2.64 -20.33 -2.71
CA ASP A 484 -3.57 -19.43 -2.02
C ASP A 484 -3.33 -17.96 -2.40
N TYR A 485 -3.95 -17.02 -1.68
CA TYR A 485 -3.79 -15.59 -1.90
C TYR A 485 -2.33 -15.10 -1.78
N ASP A 486 -1.60 -15.58 -0.79
CA ASP A 486 -0.20 -15.21 -0.52
C ASP A 486 0.80 -15.94 -1.44
N GLY A 487 0.32 -16.88 -2.26
CA GLY A 487 1.15 -17.73 -3.11
C GLY A 487 1.71 -18.96 -2.37
N ASN A 488 1.18 -19.27 -1.19
CA ASN A 488 1.52 -20.49 -0.45
C ASN A 488 0.81 -21.71 -1.05
N PRO A 489 1.39 -22.91 -0.92
CA PRO A 489 0.73 -24.13 -1.39
C PRO A 489 -0.58 -24.39 -0.65
N ARG A 490 -1.60 -24.83 -1.40
CA ARG A 490 -2.85 -25.36 -0.85
C ARG A 490 -2.76 -26.86 -0.55
N GLY A 491 -3.66 -27.38 0.28
CA GLY A 491 -3.69 -28.77 0.70
C GLY A 491 -2.78 -29.04 1.89
N VAL A 492 -2.61 -28.05 2.77
CA VAL A 492 -1.77 -28.18 3.98
C VAL A 492 -2.69 -28.51 5.15
N ASP A 493 -2.56 -29.74 5.64
CA ASP A 493 -3.31 -30.24 6.80
C ASP A 493 -2.98 -29.38 8.04
N GLY A 494 -3.94 -28.54 8.44
CA GLY A 494 -3.77 -27.57 9.51
C GLY A 494 -4.18 -28.10 10.88
N THR A 495 -4.95 -29.20 10.95
CA THR A 495 -5.57 -29.61 12.21
C THR A 495 -6.05 -31.06 12.28
N SER A 496 -6.08 -31.63 13.50
CA SER A 496 -6.48 -33.02 13.76
C SER A 496 -7.99 -33.27 13.86
N ARG A 497 -8.83 -32.49 13.17
CA ARG A 497 -10.28 -32.58 13.37
C ARG A 497 -10.83 -33.95 13.00
N PRO A 498 -11.55 -34.62 13.91
CA PRO A 498 -12.16 -35.90 13.59
C PRO A 498 -13.36 -35.72 12.66
N GLY A 499 -13.36 -36.46 11.55
CA GLY A 499 -14.45 -36.45 10.57
C GLY A 499 -14.20 -35.57 9.35
N THR A 500 -13.10 -34.80 9.33
CA THR A 500 -12.59 -34.18 8.11
C THR A 500 -11.53 -35.11 7.51
N THR A 501 -11.60 -35.32 6.20
CA THR A 501 -10.51 -35.93 5.41
C THR A 501 -9.89 -34.91 4.47
N SER A 502 -10.34 -33.66 4.53
CA SER A 502 -9.80 -32.60 3.72
C SER A 502 -8.58 -32.01 4.39
N GLN A 503 -7.64 -31.55 3.57
CA GLN A 503 -6.45 -30.79 3.95
C GLN A 503 -6.52 -29.36 3.38
N PHE A 504 -7.68 -28.98 2.85
CA PHE A 504 -7.88 -27.71 2.14
C PHE A 504 -8.73 -26.78 2.98
N ASP A 505 -8.36 -25.51 3.00
CA ASP A 505 -9.13 -24.49 3.69
C ASP A 505 -10.18 -23.86 2.78
N ILE A 506 -11.24 -23.35 3.39
CA ILE A 506 -12.16 -22.44 2.68
C ILE A 506 -11.63 -21.01 2.71
N GLY A 507 -11.94 -20.24 1.69
CA GLY A 507 -11.51 -18.85 1.57
C GLY A 507 -10.21 -18.65 0.79
N ALA A 508 -9.73 -17.41 0.81
CA ALA A 508 -8.60 -16.97 0.00
C ALA A 508 -7.25 -17.50 0.48
N PHE A 509 -7.12 -17.78 1.77
CA PHE A 509 -5.89 -18.19 2.42
C PHE A 509 -5.90 -19.67 2.78
N GLU A 510 -4.72 -20.27 2.78
CA GLU A 510 -4.47 -21.57 3.39
C GLU A 510 -3.67 -21.36 4.67
N TYR A 511 -4.05 -22.02 5.76
CA TYR A 511 -3.37 -21.94 7.04
C TYR A 511 -2.00 -22.63 6.97
N GLN A 512 -0.95 -21.82 7.02
CA GLN A 512 0.45 -22.29 7.00
C GLN A 512 1.06 -22.45 8.41
N GLY A 513 0.25 -22.35 9.46
CA GLY A 513 0.72 -22.41 10.83
C GLY A 513 1.06 -23.84 11.30
N PRO A 514 1.54 -23.99 12.54
CA PRO A 514 1.80 -25.31 13.10
C PRO A 514 0.50 -26.10 13.19
N TYR A 515 0.60 -27.42 12.98
CA TYR A 515 -0.54 -28.32 13.11
C TYR A 515 -1.22 -28.19 14.47
N VAL A 516 -2.52 -27.89 14.45
CA VAL A 516 -3.30 -27.60 15.65
C VAL A 516 -4.12 -28.83 16.07
N GLN A 517 -3.86 -29.35 17.26
CA GLN A 517 -4.69 -30.40 17.82
C GLN A 517 -6.04 -29.82 18.25
N ALA A 518 -7.15 -30.43 17.84
CA ALA A 518 -8.48 -29.89 18.10
C ALA A 518 -8.78 -29.67 19.61
N GLY A 519 -8.18 -30.48 20.48
CA GLY A 519 -8.31 -30.33 21.94
C GLY A 519 -7.35 -29.33 22.62
N ASP A 520 -6.44 -28.67 21.91
CA ASP A 520 -5.47 -27.71 22.47
C ASP A 520 -6.02 -26.27 22.42
N LEU A 521 -7.09 -26.02 23.17
CA LEU A 521 -7.82 -24.75 23.18
C LEU A 521 -6.96 -23.56 23.67
N SER A 522 -5.92 -23.82 24.45
CA SER A 522 -4.97 -22.85 24.98
C SER A 522 -3.84 -22.51 24.01
N GLY A 523 -3.67 -23.30 22.94
CA GLY A 523 -2.66 -23.10 21.91
C GLY A 523 -1.23 -23.29 22.40
N ASN A 524 -1.04 -24.08 23.47
CA ASN A 524 0.28 -24.31 24.07
C ASN A 524 1.04 -25.49 23.42
N GLY A 525 0.41 -26.14 22.45
CA GLY A 525 0.89 -27.28 21.69
C GLY A 525 0.45 -28.65 22.22
N ILE A 526 -0.26 -28.72 23.35
CA ILE A 526 -0.63 -29.98 24.02
C ILE A 526 -2.00 -29.86 24.73
N PRO A 527 -3.00 -30.69 24.36
CA PRO A 527 -4.23 -30.83 25.13
C PRO A 527 -3.99 -31.27 26.59
N ASP A 528 -4.42 -30.46 27.55
CA ASP A 528 -4.15 -30.57 28.99
C ASP A 528 -5.32 -30.02 29.88
N PRO A 529 -5.21 -30.04 31.23
CA PRO A 529 -6.27 -29.52 32.11
C PRO A 529 -6.66 -28.04 31.90
N MET A 530 -5.77 -27.21 31.36
CA MET A 530 -6.04 -25.81 31.05
C MET A 530 -7.09 -25.71 29.93
N ASP A 531 -7.02 -26.59 28.94
CA ASP A 531 -8.00 -26.64 27.85
C ASP A 531 -9.38 -27.05 28.36
N LEU A 532 -9.44 -27.97 29.34
CA LEU A 532 -10.70 -28.29 30.02
C LEU A 532 -11.28 -27.10 30.80
N PHE A 533 -10.43 -26.24 31.36
CA PHE A 533 -10.89 -25.03 32.04
C PHE A 533 -11.47 -24.02 31.04
N ILE A 534 -10.81 -23.82 29.89
CA ILE A 534 -11.32 -22.98 28.80
C ILE A 534 -12.67 -23.52 28.30
N PHE A 535 -12.74 -24.82 28.01
CA PHE A 535 -13.96 -25.49 27.58
C PHE A 535 -15.11 -25.35 28.60
N GLN A 536 -14.84 -25.55 29.88
CA GLN A 536 -15.85 -25.42 30.93
C GLN A 536 -16.38 -23.98 31.03
N LYS A 537 -15.52 -22.97 30.88
CA LYS A 537 -15.91 -21.56 30.88
C LYS A 537 -16.91 -21.31 29.75
N ASP A 538 -16.58 -21.75 28.55
CA ASP A 538 -17.38 -21.51 27.36
C ASP A 538 -18.67 -22.34 27.33
N TRP A 539 -18.65 -23.58 27.81
CA TRP A 539 -19.87 -24.40 27.99
C TRP A 539 -20.90 -23.72 28.91
N MET A 540 -20.44 -23.03 29.95
CA MET A 540 -21.30 -22.40 30.95
C MET A 540 -21.81 -21.01 30.53
N GLU A 541 -21.25 -20.42 29.48
CA GLU A 541 -21.65 -19.10 28.97
C GLU A 541 -22.77 -19.23 27.93
N THR A 542 -23.97 -18.73 28.23
CA THR A 542 -25.14 -18.87 27.33
C THR A 542 -25.20 -17.85 26.20
N THR A 543 -24.30 -16.86 26.16
CA THR A 543 -24.41 -15.70 25.25
C THR A 543 -23.10 -15.19 24.65
N ASN A 544 -21.95 -15.87 24.81
CA ASN A 544 -20.67 -15.43 24.21
C ASN A 544 -19.55 -16.51 24.28
N ALA A 545 -19.93 -17.79 24.24
CA ALA A 545 -18.96 -18.87 24.32
C ALA A 545 -17.95 -18.79 23.15
N SER A 546 -16.65 -19.00 23.42
CA SER A 546 -15.62 -18.98 22.38
C SER A 546 -15.89 -20.03 21.30
N VAL A 547 -15.97 -19.59 20.05
CA VAL A 547 -16.15 -20.43 18.84
C VAL A 547 -15.04 -21.49 18.74
N SER A 548 -13.87 -21.26 19.32
CA SER A 548 -12.76 -22.24 19.32
C SER A 548 -13.06 -23.51 20.12
N THR A 549 -13.99 -23.47 21.09
CA THR A 549 -14.35 -24.63 21.93
C THR A 549 -15.37 -25.57 21.30
N HIS A 550 -15.89 -25.16 20.14
CA HIS A 550 -16.81 -25.93 19.33
C HIS A 550 -16.00 -26.79 18.36
N MET A 551 -15.68 -28.01 18.79
CA MET A 551 -14.72 -28.93 18.17
C MET A 551 -15.37 -29.92 17.19
N ASN A 552 -16.67 -30.17 17.32
CA ASN A 552 -17.46 -31.06 16.44
C ASN A 552 -18.21 -30.31 15.32
N TRP A 553 -18.32 -28.99 15.48
CA TRP A 553 -19.00 -28.04 14.61
C TRP A 553 -20.48 -28.27 14.27
N ASP A 554 -21.29 -28.69 15.23
CA ASP A 554 -22.74 -28.84 15.08
C ASP A 554 -23.58 -27.59 15.47
N GLU A 555 -22.89 -26.47 15.58
CA GLU A 555 -23.33 -25.13 16.03
C GLU A 555 -23.62 -25.03 17.53
N LYS A 556 -23.20 -26.02 18.34
CA LYS A 556 -23.44 -26.06 19.79
C LYS A 556 -22.22 -26.59 20.54
N ILE A 557 -21.86 -25.91 21.63
CA ILE A 557 -20.92 -26.50 22.59
C ILE A 557 -21.67 -27.55 23.41
N ASP A 558 -21.35 -28.82 23.19
CA ASP A 558 -22.06 -29.94 23.77
C ASP A 558 -21.15 -31.14 24.14
N ALA A 559 -21.77 -32.22 24.62
CA ALA A 559 -21.04 -33.36 25.14
C ALA A 559 -20.12 -34.02 24.11
N LEU A 560 -20.40 -33.87 22.83
CA LEU A 560 -19.58 -34.41 21.77
C LEU A 560 -18.29 -33.58 21.60
N ASP A 561 -18.31 -32.27 21.86
CA ASP A 561 -17.08 -31.46 21.96
C ASP A 561 -16.22 -31.90 23.15
N LEU A 562 -16.83 -32.11 24.30
CA LEU A 562 -16.12 -32.60 25.49
C LEU A 562 -15.45 -33.96 25.22
N VAL A 563 -16.11 -34.83 24.45
CA VAL A 563 -15.53 -36.11 24.04
C VAL A 563 -14.29 -35.92 23.17
N ILE A 564 -14.28 -34.95 22.26
CA ILE A 564 -13.10 -34.64 21.42
C ILE A 564 -11.95 -34.15 22.30
N LEU A 565 -12.22 -33.21 23.20
CA LEU A 565 -11.23 -32.69 24.14
C LEU A 565 -10.65 -33.80 25.03
N MET A 566 -11.51 -34.60 25.66
CA MET A 566 -11.06 -35.70 26.52
C MET A 566 -10.30 -36.76 25.74
N ARG A 567 -10.71 -37.07 24.51
CA ARG A 567 -10.00 -38.02 23.65
C ARG A 567 -8.60 -37.50 23.33
N ASP A 568 -8.46 -36.24 22.93
CA ASP A 568 -7.16 -35.68 22.54
C ASP A 568 -6.25 -35.51 23.77
N TRP A 569 -6.78 -35.07 24.91
CA TRP A 569 -6.04 -35.05 26.18
C TRP A 569 -5.59 -36.46 26.61
N LEU A 570 -6.40 -37.50 26.45
CA LEU A 570 -5.98 -38.87 26.78
C LEU A 570 -4.77 -39.35 25.96
N LYS A 571 -4.53 -38.80 24.76
CA LYS A 571 -3.36 -39.12 23.93
C LYS A 571 -2.06 -38.54 24.49
N THR A 572 -2.13 -37.49 25.31
CA THR A 572 -0.95 -36.79 25.83
C THR A 572 -0.44 -37.39 27.14
N ILE A 573 -1.22 -38.27 27.79
CA ILE A 573 -0.87 -38.90 29.07
C ILE A 573 0.12 -40.08 28.86
N PRO A 574 1.35 -40.01 29.39
CA PRO A 574 2.33 -41.08 29.23
C PRO A 574 1.87 -42.40 29.90
N GLY A 575 1.98 -43.52 29.18
CA GLY A 575 1.81 -44.87 29.76
C GLY A 575 0.41 -45.49 29.67
N ARG A 576 -0.55 -44.89 28.94
CA ARG A 576 -1.83 -45.55 28.61
C ARG A 576 -1.76 -46.20 27.22
N PRO A 577 -1.99 -47.52 27.08
CA PRO A 577 -2.08 -48.15 25.78
C PRO A 577 -3.41 -47.80 25.10
N TYR A 578 -3.34 -47.46 23.82
CA TYR A 578 -4.47 -47.23 22.93
C TYR A 578 -5.21 -48.56 22.70
N GLU A 579 -6.48 -48.68 23.10
CA GLU A 579 -7.37 -49.71 22.53
C GLU A 579 -8.23 -49.05 21.44
N LYS A 580 -8.29 -49.74 20.29
CA LYS A 580 -8.84 -49.28 19.00
C LYS A 580 -10.30 -48.92 19.03
#